data_AF-A0A2J4G753-F1
#
_entry.id   AF-A0A2J4G753-F1
#
_cell.length_a   1.000
_cell.length_b   1.000
_cell.length_c   1.000
_cell.angle_alpha   90.00
_cell.angle_beta   90.00
_cell.angle_gamma   90.00
#
_symmetry.space_group_name_H-M   'P 1'
#
loop_
_entity.id
_entity.type
_entity.pdbx_description
1 polymer ?
#
loop_
_entity_poly.entity_id
_entity_poly.type
_entity_poly.pdbx_seq_one_letter_code
_entity_poly.pdbx_strand_id
1 'polypeptide(L)' 'MERVGAEHWLVKGLAELGDTYPWYNVWISGGKYRCDCFFRAYGYVRKAKICSHIATVMLHRRQLRLRVE' A
#
# COMPACT_ATOMS: atom_id res chain seq x y z
N MET A 1 7.89 5.66 2.06
CA MET A 1 7.19 5.34 0.79
C MET A 1 7.59 6.38 -0.23
N GLU A 2 7.46 6.06 -1.51
CA GLU A 2 7.71 6.97 -2.63
C GLU A 2 6.47 7.05 -3.50
N ARG A 3 6.13 8.23 -4.02
CA ARG A 3 5.04 8.41 -4.98
C ARG A 3 5.61 8.31 -6.39
N VAL A 4 5.18 7.30 -7.13
CA VAL A 4 5.66 7.02 -8.50
C VAL A 4 4.64 7.38 -9.58
N GLY A 5 3.44 7.80 -9.18
CA GLY A 5 2.40 8.29 -10.09
C GLY A 5 1.29 9.04 -9.35
N ALA A 6 0.30 9.55 -10.10
CA ALA A 6 -0.83 10.30 -9.53
C ALA A 6 -1.58 9.51 -8.44
N GLU A 7 -1.75 8.21 -8.65
CA GLU A 7 -2.40 7.35 -7.67
C GLU A 7 -1.63 6.05 -7.46
N HIS A 8 -0.30 6.14 -7.44
CA HIS A 8 0.60 4.99 -7.33
C HIS A 8 1.79 5.32 -6.44
N TRP A 9 2.06 4.43 -5.49
CA TRP A 9 3.14 4.50 -4.53
C TRP A 9 3.94 3.21 -4.48
N LEU A 10 5.25 3.34 -4.24
CA LEU A 10 6.12 2.28 -3.78
C LEU A 10 6.23 2.34 -2.26
N VAL A 11 5.86 1.26 -1.59
CA VAL A 11 5.95 1.11 -0.14
C VAL A 11 7.07 0.14 0.18
N LYS A 12 7.96 0.51 1.10
CA LYS A 12 9.02 -0.38 1.58
C LYS A 12 8.40 -1.59 2.26
N GLY A 13 8.87 -2.77 1.91
CA GLY A 13 8.62 -3.98 2.67
C GLY A 13 9.56 -4.08 3.85
N LEU A 14 9.07 -4.67 4.94
CA LEU A 14 9.80 -4.86 6.19
C LEU A 14 9.93 -6.37 6.45
N ALA A 15 11.12 -6.91 6.19
CA ALA A 15 11.39 -8.35 6.33
C ALA A 15 11.16 -8.84 7.76
N GLU A 16 11.47 -7.99 8.75
CA GLU A 16 11.20 -8.20 10.16
C GLU A 16 9.70 -8.32 10.51
N LEU A 17 8.81 -7.84 9.63
CA LEU A 17 7.35 -7.97 9.75
C LEU A 17 6.78 -9.03 8.80
N GLY A 18 7.63 -9.86 8.21
CA GLY A 18 7.22 -10.96 7.33
C GLY A 18 7.03 -10.58 5.86
N ASP A 19 7.48 -9.40 5.43
CA ASP A 19 7.50 -9.07 4.02
C ASP A 19 8.60 -9.82 3.28
N THR A 20 8.22 -10.57 2.24
CA THR A 20 9.18 -11.31 1.41
C THR A 20 9.96 -10.41 0.46
N TYR A 21 9.43 -9.22 0.14
CA TYR A 21 10.00 -8.34 -0.88
C TYR A 21 10.30 -6.96 -0.32
N PRO A 22 11.36 -6.30 -0.81
CA PRO A 22 11.78 -4.98 -0.31
C PRO A 22 10.82 -3.86 -0.71
N TRP A 23 9.98 -4.08 -1.72
CA TRP A 23 9.05 -3.08 -2.25
C TRP A 23 7.73 -3.70 -2.69
N TYR A 24 6.66 -2.93 -2.47
CA TYR A 24 5.29 -3.25 -2.88
C TYR A 24 4.66 -2.06 -3.60
N ASN A 25 3.95 -2.37 -4.67
CA ASN A 25 3.15 -1.40 -5.40
C ASN A 25 1.80 -1.25 -4.74
N VAL A 26 1.43 -0.01 -4.42
CA VAL A 26 0.08 0.35 -3.98
C VAL A 26 -0.48 1.36 -4.96
N TRP A 27 -1.66 1.10 -5.51
CA TRP A 27 -2.30 2.02 -6.45
C TRP A 27 -3.81 2.09 -6.26
N ILE A 28 -4.44 3.13 -6.81
CA ILE A 28 -5.91 3.22 -6.87
C ILE A 28 -6.39 2.76 -8.25
N SER A 29 -7.42 1.93 -8.26
CA SER A 29 -8.06 1.44 -9.49
C SER A 29 -9.54 1.25 -9.21
N GLY A 30 -10.39 1.91 -10.01
CA GLY A 30 -11.84 1.93 -9.80
C GLY A 30 -12.26 2.51 -8.45
N GLY A 31 -11.54 3.55 -7.98
CA GLY A 31 -11.79 4.19 -6.68
C GLY A 31 -11.39 3.36 -5.45
N LYS A 32 -10.75 2.19 -5.63
CA LYS A 32 -10.32 1.30 -4.55
C LYS A 32 -8.80 1.18 -4.51
N TYR A 33 -8.24 1.15 -3.31
CA TYR A 33 -6.83 0.82 -3.10
C TYR A 33 -6.55 -0.63 -3.45
N ARG A 34 -5.44 -0.88 -4.12
CA ARG A 34 -4.92 -2.20 -4.47
C ARG A 34 -3.45 -2.26 -4.09
N CYS A 35 -3.01 -3.45 -3.72
CA CYS A 35 -1.61 -3.74 -3.45
C CYS A 35 -1.20 -4.98 -4.25
N ASP A 36 0.02 -4.99 -4.79
CA ASP A 36 0.54 -6.17 -5.48
C ASP A 36 0.79 -7.36 -4.54
N CYS A 37 0.87 -7.12 -3.22
CA CYS A 37 0.94 -8.18 -2.20
C CYS A 37 -0.25 -9.16 -2.26
N PHE A 38 -1.41 -8.73 -2.81
CA PHE A 38 -2.59 -9.58 -2.96
C PHE A 38 -2.49 -10.60 -4.09
N PHE A 39 -1.52 -10.47 -4.99
CA PHE A 39 -1.32 -11.39 -6.11
C PHE A 39 -0.11 -12.31 -5.90
N ARG A 40 0.58 -12.16 -4.76
CA ARG A 40 1.72 -13.00 -4.34
C ARG A 40 1.22 -14.18 -3.50
N ALA A 41 2.10 -15.12 -3.14
CA ALA A 41 1.73 -16.31 -2.36
C ALA A 41 0.86 -15.93 -1.14
N TYR A 42 -0.26 -16.64 -0.93
CA TYR A 42 -1.29 -16.35 0.08
C TYR A 42 -2.11 -15.05 -0.12
N GLY A 43 -2.11 -14.47 -1.33
CA GLY A 43 -2.79 -13.19 -1.60
C GLY A 43 -4.31 -13.26 -1.77
N TYR A 44 -4.86 -14.38 -2.27
CA TYR A 44 -6.29 -14.55 -2.53
C TYR A 44 -7.16 -14.45 -1.26
N VAL A 45 -6.69 -14.94 -0.11
CA VAL A 45 -7.40 -14.85 1.18
C VAL A 45 -7.40 -13.43 1.78
N ARG A 46 -6.49 -12.55 1.35
CA ARG A 46 -6.35 -11.17 1.86
C ARG A 46 -7.03 -10.10 1.02
N LYS A 47 -7.61 -10.47 -0.13
CA LYS A 47 -8.23 -9.54 -1.10
C LYS A 47 -9.40 -8.73 -0.52
N ALA A 48 -9.96 -9.14 0.62
CA ALA A 48 -11.04 -8.47 1.34
C ALA A 48 -10.59 -7.57 2.52
N LYS A 49 -9.29 -7.47 2.80
CA LYS A 49 -8.76 -6.70 3.95
C LYS A 49 -7.75 -5.65 3.52
N ILE A 50 -7.64 -4.58 4.31
CA ILE A 50 -6.59 -3.57 4.18
C ILE A 50 -5.29 -4.18 4.70
N CYS A 51 -4.25 -4.28 3.85
CA CYS A 51 -2.91 -4.66 4.30
C CYS A 51 -2.17 -3.44 4.90
N SER A 52 -1.10 -3.69 5.63
CA SER A 52 -0.22 -2.64 6.19
C SER A 52 0.35 -1.71 5.12
N HIS A 53 0.59 -2.20 3.90
CA HIS A 53 1.07 -1.36 2.78
C HIS A 53 0.00 -0.35 2.33
N ILE A 54 -1.26 -0.78 2.20
CA ILE A 54 -2.38 0.13 1.90
C ILE A 54 -2.61 1.10 3.07
N ALA A 55 -2.58 0.60 4.31
CA ALA A 55 -2.76 1.42 5.50
C ALA A 55 -1.72 2.55 5.57
N THR A 56 -0.46 2.25 5.26
CA THR A 56 0.62 3.25 5.18
C THR A 56 0.29 4.38 4.20
N VAL A 57 -0.21 4.05 3.00
CA VAL A 57 -0.60 5.05 2.00
C VAL A 57 -1.80 5.87 2.48
N MET A 58 -2.82 5.24 3.05
CA MET A 58 -4.01 5.92 3.58
C MET A 58 -3.64 6.91 4.69
N LEU A 59 -2.82 6.48 5.65
CA LEU A 59 -2.36 7.31 6.77
C LEU A 59 -1.52 8.47 6.29
N HIS A 60 -0.56 8.24 5.38
CA HIS A 60 0.26 9.31 4.82
C HIS A 60 -0.60 10.35 4.08
N ARG A 61 -1.54 9.90 3.23
CA ARG A 61 -2.46 10.80 2.52
C ARG A 61 -3.34 11.59 3.49
N ARG A 62 -3.77 11.00 4.61
CA ARG A 62 -4.54 11.71 5.64
C ARG A 62 -3.66 12.74 6.36
N GLN A 63 -2.45 12.36 6.75
CA GLN A 63 -1.50 13.27 7.40
C GLN A 63 -1.17 14.48 6.53
N LEU A 64 -0.97 14.30 5.22
CA LEU A 64 -0.75 15.42 4.30
C LEU A 64 -1.95 16.36 4.24
N ARG A 65 -3.19 15.86 4.26
CA ARG A 65 -4.38 16.72 4.29
C ARG A 65 -4.45 17.53 5.58
N LEU A 66 -4.20 16.88 6.73
CA LEU A 66 -4.25 17.52 8.04
C LEU A 66 -3.11 18.52 8.30
N ARG A 67 -2.03 18.50 7.50
CA ARG A 67 -0.93 19.46 7.59
C ARG A 67 -1.16 20.74 6.79
N VAL A 68 -2.19 20.75 5.93
CA VAL A 68 -2.56 21.88 5.08
C VAL A 68 -3.74 22.65 5.71
N GLU A 69 -4.34 22.12 6.78
CA GLU A 69 -5.26 22.80 7.70
C GLU A 69 -4.48 23.37 8.90
#